data_AF-A0A258ECU2-F1
#
_entry.id   AF-A0A258ECU2-F1
#
_cell.length_a   1.000
_cell.length_b   1.000
_cell.length_c   1.000
_cell.angle_alpha   90.00
_cell.angle_beta   90.00
_cell.angle_gamma   90.00
#
_symmetry.space_group_name_H-M   'P 1'
#
loop_
_entity.id
_entity.type
_entity.pdbx_description
1 polymer ?
#
loop_
_entity_poly.entity_id
_entity_poly.type
_entity_poly.pdbx_seq_one_letter_code
_entity_poly.pdbx_strand_id
1 'polypeptide(L)'
;NESFPRFFLRVLWHCPPSAWSAEAAMLGRRGLPWWHRTNPFWRYAALQAAFLGLALGLGGWAGLGLFLIQAFTAIWQLELVNYIEHYGLTRRHLGDGKYEHVQPRHSWNADQRASNWLLINLQRHSDHHYKPDRRFPVLQTYAPDEAPQLPFGYPVMTMAAMIPPLWRRIMNPRVRDWRRRNYPDIRDWQPYNKARNPVA
;
A
#
# COMPACT_ATOMS: atom_id res chain seq x y z
N ASN A 1 -1.74 -7.63 14.54
CA ASN A 1 -1.22 -6.95 13.35
C ASN A 1 -0.06 -7.75 12.75
N GLU A 2 -0.02 -7.81 11.42
CA GLU A 2 1.00 -8.53 10.64
C GLU A 2 2.39 -7.90 10.82
N SER A 3 3.47 -8.61 10.45
CA SER A 3 4.83 -8.06 10.37
C SER A 3 5.19 -7.79 8.92
N PHE A 4 6.11 -6.86 8.65
CA PHE A 4 6.48 -6.52 7.27
C PHE A 4 6.96 -7.74 6.45
N PRO A 5 7.85 -8.63 6.93
CA PRO A 5 8.27 -9.78 6.11
C PRO A 5 7.09 -10.67 5.70
N ARG A 6 6.11 -10.88 6.58
CA ARG A 6 4.92 -11.67 6.27
C ARG A 6 4.00 -10.95 5.29
N PHE A 7 3.82 -9.64 5.48
CA PHE A 7 3.07 -8.78 4.56
C PHE A 7 3.69 -8.79 3.16
N PHE A 8 5.01 -8.58 3.06
CA PHE A 8 5.73 -8.50 1.80
C PHE A 8 5.60 -9.79 0.99
N LEU A 9 5.86 -10.93 1.63
CA LEU A 9 5.65 -12.24 1.04
C LEU A 9 4.19 -12.41 0.56
N ARG A 10 3.22 -12.09 1.42
CA ARG A 10 1.80 -12.19 1.04
C ARG A 10 1.46 -11.35 -0.19
N VAL A 11 1.92 -10.10 -0.26
CA VAL A 11 1.68 -9.20 -1.39
C VAL A 11 2.33 -9.72 -2.67
N LEU A 12 3.59 -10.15 -2.62
CA LEU A 12 4.27 -10.70 -3.79
C LEU A 12 3.54 -11.90 -4.42
N TRP A 13 2.97 -12.78 -3.59
CA TRP A 13 2.23 -13.96 -4.09
C TRP A 13 0.78 -13.68 -4.45
N HIS A 14 0.06 -12.87 -3.66
CA HIS A 14 -1.40 -12.76 -3.79
C HIS A 14 -1.85 -11.55 -4.63
N CYS A 15 -1.08 -10.47 -4.67
CA CYS A 15 -1.48 -9.28 -5.42
C CYS A 15 -1.53 -9.51 -6.94
N PRO A 16 -0.55 -10.19 -7.59
CA PRO A 16 -0.63 -10.42 -9.03
C PRO A 16 -1.91 -11.17 -9.50
N PRO A 17 -2.29 -12.33 -8.93
CA PRO A 17 -3.53 -13.00 -9.34
C PRO A 17 -4.78 -12.21 -8.94
N SER A 18 -4.75 -11.48 -7.82
CA SER A 18 -5.86 -10.60 -7.41
C SER A 18 -6.07 -9.45 -8.40
N ALA A 19 -4.99 -8.79 -8.83
CA ALA A 19 -5.02 -7.71 -9.80
C ALA A 19 -5.51 -8.21 -11.17
N TRP A 20 -5.02 -9.37 -11.61
CA TRP A 20 -5.49 -9.99 -12.86
C TRP A 20 -6.98 -10.27 -12.83
N SER A 21 -7.48 -10.85 -11.72
CA SER A 21 -8.89 -11.16 -11.55
C SER A 21 -9.76 -9.90 -11.53
N ALA A 22 -9.28 -8.81 -10.92
CA ALA A 22 -9.97 -7.52 -10.91
C ALA A 22 -10.09 -6.92 -12.31
N GLU A 23 -9.01 -6.94 -13.11
CA GLU A 23 -9.02 -6.45 -14.50
C GLU A 23 -9.90 -7.33 -15.40
N ALA A 24 -9.84 -8.65 -15.24
CA ALA A 24 -10.72 -9.58 -15.95
C ALA A 24 -12.20 -9.31 -15.63
N ALA A 25 -12.53 -9.05 -14.36
CA ALA A 25 -13.89 -8.68 -13.95
C ALA A 25 -14.32 -7.31 -14.51
N MET A 26 -13.41 -6.32 -14.59
CA MET A 26 -13.68 -5.03 -15.23
C MET A 26 -13.99 -5.17 -16.71
N LEU A 27 -13.27 -6.03 -17.44
CA LEU A 27 -13.55 -6.36 -18.83
C LEU A 27 -14.88 -7.13 -18.98
N GLY A 28 -15.15 -8.08 -18.08
CA GLY A 28 -16.41 -8.82 -18.04
C GLY A 28 -17.63 -7.91 -17.86
N ARG A 29 -17.54 -6.88 -17.01
CA ARG A 29 -18.59 -5.83 -16.88
C ARG A 29 -18.85 -5.05 -18.17
N ARG A 30 -17.93 -5.09 -19.13
CA ARG A 30 -18.05 -4.48 -20.47
C ARG A 30 -18.39 -5.49 -21.56
N GLY A 31 -18.66 -6.74 -21.21
CA GLY A 31 -18.91 -7.82 -22.18
C GLY A 31 -17.67 -8.25 -22.97
N LEU A 32 -16.46 -7.94 -22.49
CA LEU A 32 -15.20 -8.26 -23.16
C LEU A 32 -14.51 -9.46 -22.48
N PRO A 33 -13.84 -10.34 -23.24
CA PRO A 33 -13.07 -11.44 -22.66
C PRO A 33 -11.80 -10.93 -21.95
N TRP A 34 -11.26 -11.71 -21.02
CA TRP A 34 -10.06 -11.31 -20.25
C TRP A 34 -8.82 -11.08 -21.12
N TRP A 35 -8.71 -11.76 -22.27
CA TRP A 35 -7.60 -11.60 -23.21
C TRP A 35 -7.75 -10.40 -24.15
N HIS A 36 -8.82 -9.61 -24.02
CA HIS A 36 -9.04 -8.45 -24.88
C HIS A 36 -7.83 -7.50 -24.85
N ARG A 37 -7.49 -6.90 -25.99
CA ARG A 37 -6.30 -6.04 -26.17
C ARG A 37 -6.21 -4.85 -25.21
N THR A 38 -7.33 -4.41 -24.64
CA THR A 38 -7.38 -3.32 -23.66
C THR A 38 -7.05 -3.77 -22.25
N ASN A 39 -6.81 -5.07 -22.02
CA ASN A 39 -6.29 -5.53 -20.73
C ASN A 39 -4.90 -4.89 -20.51
N PRO A 40 -4.72 -4.06 -19.46
CA PRO A 40 -3.47 -3.34 -19.25
C PRO A 40 -2.27 -4.27 -18.99
N PHE A 41 -2.51 -5.54 -18.59
CA PHE A 41 -1.44 -6.50 -18.40
C PHE A 41 -0.60 -6.77 -19.66
N TRP A 42 -1.18 -6.64 -20.86
CA TRP A 42 -0.40 -6.78 -22.10
C TRP A 42 0.64 -5.68 -22.24
N ARG A 43 0.26 -4.44 -21.92
CA ARG A 43 1.18 -3.31 -21.88
C ARG A 43 2.27 -3.53 -20.82
N TYR A 44 1.90 -3.99 -19.63
CA TYR A 44 2.86 -4.23 -18.56
C TYR A 44 3.84 -5.36 -18.89
N ALA A 45 3.36 -6.47 -19.44
CA ALA A 45 4.20 -7.59 -19.88
C ALA A 45 5.17 -7.16 -20.99
N ALA A 46 4.69 -6.41 -21.99
CA ALA A 46 5.54 -5.90 -23.07
C ALA A 46 6.63 -4.96 -22.54
N LEU A 47 6.29 -4.03 -21.63
CA LEU A 47 7.26 -3.13 -21.02
C LEU A 47 8.30 -3.90 -20.18
N GLN A 48 7.86 -4.86 -19.36
CA GLN A 48 8.78 -5.69 -18.58
C GLN A 48 9.73 -6.48 -19.47
N ALA A 49 9.23 -7.14 -20.51
CA ALA A 49 10.04 -7.87 -21.47
C ALA A 49 11.04 -6.95 -22.19
N ALA A 50 10.60 -5.74 -22.58
CA ALA A 50 11.46 -4.76 -23.23
C ALA A 50 12.60 -4.30 -22.31
N PHE A 51 12.33 -3.99 -21.04
CA PHE A 51 13.38 -3.57 -20.09
C PHE A 51 14.33 -4.72 -19.72
N LEU A 52 13.83 -5.96 -19.59
CA LEU A 52 14.68 -7.14 -19.40
C LEU A 52 15.59 -7.36 -20.62
N GLY A 53 15.02 -7.26 -21.83
CA GLY A 53 15.77 -7.35 -23.09
C GLY A 53 16.81 -6.24 -23.23
N LEU A 54 16.48 -5.00 -22.82
CA LEU A 54 17.40 -3.88 -22.83
C LEU A 54 18.55 -4.08 -21.83
N ALA A 55 18.25 -4.52 -20.61
CA ALA A 55 19.27 -4.81 -19.60
C ALA A 55 20.23 -5.91 -20.06
N LEU A 56 19.69 -6.98 -20.67
CA LEU A 56 20.48 -8.05 -21.25
C LEU A 56 21.29 -7.59 -22.47
N GLY A 57 20.69 -6.78 -23.35
CA GLY A 57 21.34 -6.29 -24.57
C GLY A 57 22.47 -5.30 -24.31
N LEU A 58 22.33 -4.43 -23.30
CA LEU A 58 23.34 -3.42 -22.96
C LEU A 58 24.45 -3.95 -22.04
N GLY A 59 24.11 -4.81 -21.08
CA GLY A 59 25.04 -5.24 -20.03
C GLY A 59 25.23 -6.75 -19.93
N GLY A 60 24.68 -7.53 -20.86
CA GLY A 60 24.71 -8.98 -20.79
C GLY A 60 24.03 -9.52 -19.52
N TRP A 61 24.46 -10.70 -19.09
CA TRP A 61 23.95 -11.32 -17.86
C TRP A 61 24.22 -10.50 -16.60
N ALA A 62 25.32 -9.74 -16.57
CA ALA A 62 25.62 -8.83 -15.46
C ALA A 62 24.61 -7.68 -15.41
N GLY A 63 24.32 -7.05 -16.54
CA GLY A 63 23.31 -6.00 -16.66
C GLY A 63 21.91 -6.48 -16.26
N LEU A 64 21.52 -7.67 -16.72
CA LEU A 64 20.27 -8.30 -16.31
C LEU A 64 20.23 -8.55 -14.79
N GLY A 65 21.30 -9.11 -14.22
CA GLY A 65 21.39 -9.36 -12.77
C GLY A 65 21.26 -8.08 -11.94
N LEU A 66 21.96 -7.01 -12.33
CA LEU A 66 21.87 -5.69 -11.67
C LEU A 66 20.46 -5.10 -11.79
N PHE A 67 19.82 -5.22 -12.97
CA PHE A 67 18.45 -4.76 -13.17
C PHE A 67 17.46 -5.52 -12.27
N LEU A 68 17.59 -6.84 -12.15
CA LEU A 68 16.72 -7.65 -11.28
C LEU A 68 16.90 -7.27 -9.80
N ILE A 69 18.13 -7.04 -9.33
CA ILE A 69 18.39 -6.55 -7.97
C ILE A 69 17.73 -5.19 -7.75
N GLN A 70 17.92 -4.25 -8.69
CA GLN A 70 17.31 -2.92 -8.62
C GLN A 70 15.78 -3.01 -8.58
N ALA A 71 15.16 -3.81 -9.46
CA ALA A 71 13.71 -4.00 -9.51
C ALA A 71 13.18 -4.61 -8.21
N PHE A 72 13.85 -5.63 -7.66
CA PHE A 72 13.51 -6.20 -6.36
C PHE A 72 13.60 -5.16 -5.25
N THR A 73 14.68 -4.37 -5.20
CA THR A 73 14.84 -3.29 -4.22
C THR A 73 13.75 -2.24 -4.35
N ALA A 74 13.35 -1.86 -5.57
CA ALA A 74 12.27 -0.91 -5.80
C ALA A 74 10.92 -1.44 -5.31
N ILE A 75 10.58 -2.70 -5.63
CA ILE A 75 9.35 -3.36 -5.14
C ILE A 75 9.37 -3.45 -3.62
N TRP A 76 10.50 -3.83 -3.03
CA TRP A 76 10.65 -3.91 -1.57
C TRP A 76 10.46 -2.56 -0.89
N GLN A 77 11.04 -1.47 -1.42
CA GLN A 77 10.85 -0.12 -0.88
C GLN A 77 9.41 0.36 -1.03
N LEU A 78 8.79 0.13 -2.19
CA LEU A 78 7.39 0.49 -2.44
C LEU A 78 6.47 -0.19 -1.44
N GLU A 79 6.60 -1.51 -1.27
CA GLU A 79 5.77 -2.26 -0.34
C GLU A 79 6.05 -1.93 1.12
N LEU A 80 7.27 -1.52 1.45
CA LEU A 80 7.61 -1.04 2.78
C LEU A 80 6.93 0.28 3.11
N VAL A 81 6.90 1.22 2.16
CA VAL A 81 6.15 2.46 2.30
C VAL A 81 4.65 2.17 2.43
N ASN A 82 4.08 1.36 1.54
CA ASN A 82 2.68 0.91 1.64
C ASN A 82 2.37 0.31 3.02
N TYR A 83 3.27 -0.52 3.53
CA TYR A 83 3.09 -1.18 4.82
C TYR A 83 3.04 -0.18 5.98
N ILE A 84 3.96 0.79 6.04
CA ILE A 84 3.97 1.76 7.14
C ILE A 84 2.78 2.71 7.07
N GLU A 85 2.37 3.08 5.85
CA GLU A 85 1.25 3.98 5.57
C GLU A 85 -0.11 3.37 5.89
N HIS A 86 -0.27 2.06 5.76
CA HIS A 86 -1.55 1.38 5.99
C HIS A 86 -1.56 0.48 7.22
N TYR A 87 -0.52 0.55 8.07
CA TYR A 87 -0.35 -0.41 9.15
C TYR A 87 -1.52 -0.43 10.15
N GLY A 88 -2.24 -1.55 10.19
CA GLY A 88 -3.25 -1.83 11.22
C GLY A 88 -4.53 -0.97 11.15
N LEU A 89 -4.64 -0.07 10.17
CA LEU A 89 -5.84 0.71 9.91
C LEU A 89 -6.76 -0.08 8.99
N THR A 90 -8.07 -0.01 9.25
CA THR A 90 -9.10 -0.69 8.46
C THR A 90 -10.31 0.22 8.35
N ARG A 91 -11.09 0.00 7.31
CA ARG A 91 -12.42 0.59 7.15
C ARG A 91 -13.44 -0.25 7.92
N ARG A 92 -14.46 0.38 8.51
CA ARG A 92 -15.63 -0.31 9.06
C ARG A 92 -16.30 -1.13 7.95
N HIS A 93 -16.61 -2.39 8.25
CA HIS A 93 -17.42 -3.23 7.38
C HIS A 93 -18.89 -2.90 7.61
N LEU A 94 -19.64 -2.69 6.53
CA LEU A 94 -21.05 -2.28 6.57
C LEU A 94 -22.02 -3.44 6.29
N GLY A 95 -21.51 -4.66 6.11
CA GLY A 95 -22.29 -5.80 5.60
C GLY A 95 -22.12 -6.00 4.09
N ASP A 96 -22.47 -7.20 3.60
CA ASP A 96 -22.53 -7.54 2.16
C ASP A 96 -21.27 -7.18 1.35
N GLY A 97 -20.09 -7.39 1.93
CA GLY A 97 -18.81 -7.05 1.30
C GLY A 97 -18.53 -5.55 1.15
N LYS A 98 -19.40 -4.68 1.69
CA LYS A 98 -19.24 -3.23 1.63
C LYS A 98 -18.48 -2.70 2.84
N TYR A 99 -17.72 -1.64 2.60
CA TYR A 99 -16.96 -0.92 3.62
C TYR A 99 -17.30 0.57 3.58
N GLU A 100 -17.21 1.24 4.72
CA GLU A 100 -17.44 2.69 4.83
C GLU A 100 -16.57 3.48 3.85
N HIS A 101 -16.98 4.67 3.43
CA HIS A 101 -16.20 5.47 2.47
C HIS A 101 -14.76 5.72 2.96
N VAL A 102 -13.80 5.80 2.03
CA VAL A 102 -12.40 6.10 2.36
C VAL A 102 -12.32 7.52 2.94
N GLN A 103 -11.60 7.67 4.04
CA GLN A 103 -11.43 8.93 4.75
C GLN A 103 -9.95 9.11 5.14
N PRO A 104 -9.51 10.34 5.47
CA PRO A 104 -8.13 10.59 5.91
C PRO A 104 -7.68 9.70 7.08
N ARG A 105 -8.61 9.23 7.91
CA ARG A 105 -8.37 8.32 9.05
C ARG A 105 -7.95 6.89 8.70
N HIS A 106 -7.95 6.51 7.40
CA HIS A 106 -7.68 5.14 6.94
C HIS A 106 -6.23 4.91 6.48
N SER A 107 -5.36 5.90 6.67
CA SER A 107 -3.93 5.84 6.34
C SER A 107 -3.13 6.72 7.30
N TRP A 108 -1.90 6.35 7.59
CA TRP A 108 -0.96 7.16 8.33
C TRP A 108 -0.38 8.26 7.44
N ASN A 109 -0.31 9.47 7.96
CA ASN A 109 0.35 10.62 7.35
C ASN A 109 1.71 10.86 8.00
N ALA A 110 2.58 11.65 7.35
CA ALA A 110 3.79 12.17 7.98
C ALA A 110 4.05 13.61 7.51
N ASP A 111 4.14 14.53 8.46
CA ASP A 111 4.26 15.97 8.20
C ASP A 111 5.71 16.49 8.36
N GLN A 112 6.68 15.59 8.56
CA GLN A 112 8.06 15.99 8.84
C GLN A 112 8.71 16.61 7.61
N ARG A 113 9.07 17.89 7.70
CA ARG A 113 9.51 18.75 6.57
C ARG A 113 10.68 18.18 5.78
N ALA A 114 11.75 17.76 6.44
CA ALA A 114 12.95 17.25 5.76
C ALA A 114 12.65 15.99 4.94
N SER A 115 11.84 15.09 5.50
CA SER A 115 11.46 13.85 4.83
C SER A 115 10.44 14.11 3.70
N ASN A 116 9.54 15.08 3.88
CA ASN A 116 8.66 15.56 2.82
C ASN A 116 9.45 16.20 1.68
N TRP A 117 10.47 17.02 1.92
CA TRP A 117 11.27 17.58 0.82
C TRP A 117 12.03 16.50 0.04
N LEU A 118 12.67 15.58 0.75
CA LEU A 118 13.43 14.49 0.13
C LEU A 118 12.53 13.56 -0.70
N LEU A 119 11.32 13.26 -0.20
CA LEU A 119 10.36 12.37 -0.85
C LEU A 119 9.27 13.14 -1.61
N ILE A 120 9.52 14.43 -1.90
CA ILE A 120 8.66 15.29 -2.71
C ILE A 120 7.20 15.39 -2.18
N ASN A 121 6.97 15.23 -0.88
CA ASN A 121 5.67 15.21 -0.21
C ASN A 121 4.84 13.93 -0.41
N LEU A 122 5.50 12.81 -0.72
CA LEU A 122 4.88 11.46 -0.68
C LEU A 122 4.06 11.21 0.60
N GLN A 123 4.44 11.88 1.69
CA GLN A 123 3.89 11.68 3.02
C GLN A 123 2.53 12.31 3.28
N ARG A 124 1.98 13.06 2.32
CA ARG A 124 0.58 13.56 2.32
C ARG A 124 -0.39 12.47 1.88
N HIS A 125 -0.16 11.26 2.39
CA HIS A 125 -0.77 10.03 1.94
C HIS A 125 -2.28 9.96 2.22
N SER A 126 -2.69 10.54 3.34
CA SER A 126 -4.10 10.56 3.74
C SER A 126 -4.97 11.35 2.77
N ASP A 127 -4.43 12.43 2.21
CA ASP A 127 -5.13 13.20 1.20
C ASP A 127 -5.14 12.50 -0.16
N HIS A 128 -4.03 11.88 -0.52
CA HIS A 128 -3.93 11.08 -1.75
C HIS A 128 -4.97 9.97 -1.79
N HIS A 129 -5.20 9.26 -0.68
CA HIS A 129 -6.19 8.20 -0.63
C HIS A 129 -7.64 8.69 -0.49
N TYR A 130 -7.87 9.80 0.21
CA TYR A 130 -9.21 10.36 0.34
C TYR A 130 -9.67 11.07 -0.96
N LYS A 131 -8.77 11.76 -1.66
CA LYS A 131 -9.03 12.50 -2.90
C LYS A 131 -8.01 12.13 -3.97
N PRO A 132 -8.12 10.92 -4.58
CA PRO A 132 -7.13 10.42 -5.54
C PRO A 132 -6.98 11.29 -6.79
N ASP A 133 -8.02 12.00 -7.21
CA ASP A 133 -7.98 12.90 -8.37
C ASP A 133 -7.28 14.25 -8.09
N ARG A 134 -6.91 14.52 -6.83
CA ARG A 134 -6.21 15.73 -6.45
C ARG A 134 -4.78 15.67 -6.95
N ARG A 135 -4.39 16.69 -7.73
CA ARG A 135 -3.03 16.80 -8.27
C ARG A 135 -2.01 16.89 -7.14
N PHE A 136 -0.89 16.23 -7.35
CA PHE A 136 0.19 16.10 -6.37
C PHE A 136 0.66 17.42 -5.72
N PRO A 137 0.89 18.54 -6.45
CA PRO A 137 1.37 19.78 -5.83
C PRO A 137 0.39 20.42 -4.83
N VAL A 138 -0.89 20.06 -4.91
CA VAL A 138 -1.96 20.63 -4.09
C VAL A 138 -2.50 19.65 -3.05
N LEU A 139 -1.82 18.52 -2.82
CA LEU A 139 -2.13 17.61 -1.73
C LEU A 139 -2.10 18.36 -0.39
N GLN A 140 -3.05 18.06 0.48
CA GLN A 140 -3.21 18.72 1.78
C GLN A 140 -2.64 17.84 2.90
N THR A 141 -2.41 18.44 4.06
CA THR A 141 -2.26 17.71 5.32
C THR A 141 -3.52 17.90 6.13
N TYR A 142 -3.83 16.92 6.98
CA TYR A 142 -4.98 16.95 7.89
C TYR A 142 -4.50 17.12 9.32
N ALA A 143 -5.38 17.65 10.18
CA ALA A 143 -5.06 17.78 11.59
C ALA A 143 -4.88 16.39 12.25
N PRO A 144 -4.09 16.27 13.34
CA PRO A 144 -3.79 14.97 13.96
C PRO A 144 -5.01 14.20 14.50
N ASP A 145 -6.14 14.87 14.70
CA ASP A 145 -7.43 14.29 15.07
C ASP A 145 -8.21 13.73 13.86
N GLU A 146 -7.97 14.26 12.67
CA GLU A 146 -8.60 13.82 11.42
C GLU A 146 -7.83 12.67 10.73
N ALA A 147 -6.49 12.72 10.75
CA ALA A 147 -5.62 11.70 10.17
C ALA A 147 -4.51 11.28 11.15
N PRO A 148 -4.25 9.97 11.29
CA PRO A 148 -3.22 9.50 12.19
C PRO A 148 -1.83 9.83 11.64
N GLN A 149 -0.90 10.23 12.50
CA GLN A 149 0.47 10.61 12.12
C GLN A 149 1.48 9.53 12.51
N LEU A 150 2.43 9.24 11.62
CA LEU A 150 3.62 8.48 11.98
C LEU A 150 4.44 9.28 13.01
N PRO A 151 4.99 8.62 14.04
CA PRO A 151 5.75 9.30 15.09
C PRO A 151 7.11 9.84 14.63
N PHE A 152 7.64 9.34 13.51
CA PHE A 152 8.91 9.76 12.93
C PHE A 152 8.80 9.76 11.40
N GLY A 153 9.76 10.40 10.74
CA GLY A 153 9.83 10.41 9.27
C GLY A 153 10.09 9.03 8.67
N TYR A 154 9.84 8.91 7.36
CA TYR A 154 9.86 7.63 6.64
C TYR A 154 11.13 6.81 6.85
N PRO A 155 12.36 7.36 6.76
CA PRO A 155 13.58 6.57 6.96
C PRO A 155 13.62 5.83 8.31
N VAL A 156 13.20 6.49 9.40
CA VAL A 156 13.16 5.87 10.73
C VAL A 156 12.09 4.79 10.78
N MET A 157 10.92 5.08 10.22
CA MET A 157 9.77 4.17 10.26
C MET A 157 9.99 2.93 9.39
N THR A 158 10.58 3.06 8.20
CA THR A 158 10.89 1.92 7.31
C THR A 158 11.96 1.02 7.93
N MET A 159 13.01 1.58 8.53
CA MET A 159 14.00 0.80 9.30
C MET A 159 13.35 0.08 10.50
N ALA A 160 12.51 0.78 11.27
CA ALA A 160 11.82 0.16 12.41
C ALA A 160 10.88 -0.98 11.98
N ALA A 161 10.19 -0.84 10.84
CA ALA A 161 9.30 -1.86 10.28
C ALA A 161 10.03 -3.17 9.91
N MET A 162 11.33 -3.12 9.63
CA MET A 162 12.16 -4.31 9.39
C MET A 162 12.42 -5.13 10.64
N ILE A 163 12.19 -4.57 11.82
CA ILE A 163 12.39 -5.24 13.11
C ILE A 163 11.01 -5.42 13.76
N PRO A 164 10.30 -6.56 13.51
CA PRO A 164 8.93 -6.75 13.95
C PRO A 164 8.63 -6.47 15.44
N PRO A 165 9.47 -6.86 16.42
CA PRO A 165 9.18 -6.54 17.82
C PRO A 165 9.26 -5.03 18.10
N LEU A 166 10.24 -4.32 17.50
CA LEU A 166 10.37 -2.87 17.62
C LEU A 166 9.17 -2.17 16.97
N TRP A 167 8.84 -2.53 15.74
CA TRP A 167 7.68 -2.01 15.02
C TRP A 167 6.39 -2.14 15.82
N ARG A 168 6.12 -3.34 16.34
CA ARG A 168 4.91 -3.62 17.13
C ARG A 168 4.88 -2.81 18.42
N ARG A 169 6.03 -2.61 19.08
CA ARG A 169 6.13 -1.78 20.28
C ARG A 169 5.78 -0.32 20.00
N ILE A 170 6.20 0.20 18.84
CA ILE A 170 5.90 1.58 18.42
C ILE A 170 4.45 1.72 17.95
N MET A 171 4.00 0.86 17.02
CA MET A 171 2.77 1.12 16.28
C MET A 171 1.52 0.48 16.87
N ASN A 172 1.59 -0.68 17.54
CA ASN A 172 0.37 -1.30 18.08
C ASN A 172 -0.34 -0.44 19.14
N PRO A 173 0.35 0.26 20.07
CA PRO A 173 -0.32 1.19 20.97
C PRO A 173 -1.07 2.30 20.22
N ARG A 174 -0.46 2.87 19.17
CA ARG A 174 -1.05 3.94 18.35
C ARG A 174 -2.25 3.46 17.56
N VAL A 175 -2.17 2.27 16.95
CA VAL A 175 -3.30 1.62 16.25
C VAL A 175 -4.47 1.41 17.22
N ARG A 176 -4.21 0.87 18.43
CA ARG A 176 -5.27 0.63 19.42
C ARG A 176 -5.91 1.93 19.90
N ASP A 177 -5.10 2.96 20.13
CA ASP A 177 -5.60 4.28 20.51
C ASP A 177 -6.47 4.90 19.41
N TRP A 178 -5.99 4.88 18.17
CA TRP A 178 -6.74 5.36 17.01
C TRP A 178 -8.09 4.66 16.84
N ARG A 179 -8.10 3.32 16.96
CA ARG A 179 -9.30 2.49 16.91
C ARG A 179 -10.30 2.86 18.01
N ARG A 180 -9.83 3.06 19.24
CA ARG A 180 -10.68 3.43 20.38
C ARG A 180 -11.38 4.77 20.18
N ARG A 181 -10.68 5.75 19.62
CA ARG A 181 -11.20 7.10 19.38
C ARG A 181 -12.18 7.15 18.21
N ASN A 182 -11.90 6.44 17.13
CA ASN A 182 -12.67 6.54 15.88
C ASN A 182 -13.75 5.47 15.69
N TYR A 183 -13.64 4.33 16.38
CA TYR A 183 -14.58 3.21 16.29
C TYR A 183 -14.89 2.62 17.68
N PRO A 184 -15.44 3.44 18.61
CA PRO A 184 -15.69 3.00 20.00
C PRO A 184 -16.72 1.85 20.10
N ASP A 185 -17.53 1.67 19.07
CA ASP A 185 -18.52 0.59 18.91
C ASP A 185 -17.88 -0.78 18.59
N ILE A 186 -16.69 -0.80 17.97
CA ILE A 186 -16.02 -2.05 17.59
C ILE A 186 -15.22 -2.58 18.79
N ARG A 187 -15.83 -3.52 19.51
CA ARG A 187 -15.21 -4.18 20.68
C ARG A 187 -14.31 -5.35 20.31
N ASP A 188 -14.69 -6.14 19.29
CA ASP A 188 -13.87 -7.24 18.78
C ASP A 188 -13.23 -6.91 17.43
N TRP A 189 -11.90 -6.87 17.43
CA TRP A 189 -11.09 -6.61 16.24
C TRP A 189 -10.53 -7.88 15.60
N GLN A 190 -10.79 -9.08 16.14
CA GLN A 190 -10.34 -10.34 15.54
C GLN A 190 -10.81 -10.50 14.08
N PRO A 191 -12.08 -10.24 13.72
CA PRO A 191 -12.54 -10.40 12.33
C PRO A 191 -11.77 -9.50 11.35
N TYR A 192 -11.52 -8.25 11.74
CA TYR A 192 -10.71 -7.29 10.98
C TYR A 192 -9.25 -7.74 10.85
N ASN A 193 -8.63 -8.12 11.98
CA ASN A 193 -7.21 -8.50 12.02
C ASN A 193 -6.92 -9.83 11.28
N LYS A 194 -7.92 -10.69 11.13
CA LYS A 194 -7.82 -11.99 10.45
C LYS A 194 -8.38 -11.97 9.03
N ALA A 195 -8.81 -10.80 8.54
CA ALA A 195 -9.48 -10.65 7.24
C ALA A 195 -10.67 -11.63 7.07
N ARG A 196 -11.44 -11.82 8.16
CA ARG A 196 -12.63 -12.71 8.20
C ARG A 196 -13.94 -11.98 7.99
N ASN A 197 -13.91 -10.64 7.94
CA ASN A 197 -15.07 -9.89 7.44
C ASN A 197 -15.23 -10.28 5.97
N PRO A 198 -16.39 -10.83 5.57
CA PRO A 198 -16.56 -11.36 4.24
C PRO A 198 -16.35 -10.24 3.21
N VAL A 199 -15.40 -10.46 2.31
CA VAL A 199 -15.45 -9.89 0.96
C VAL A 199 -16.52 -10.73 0.26
N ALA A 200 -17.59 -10.08 -0.20
CA ALA A 200 -18.73 -10.77 -0.83
C ALA A 200 -18.28 -11.73 -1.95
#